data_AF-A0A971NJ56-F1
#
_entry.id   AF-A0A971NJ56-F1
#
_cell.length_a   1.000
_cell.length_b   1.000
_cell.length_c   1.000
_cell.angle_alpha   90.00
_cell.angle_beta   90.00
_cell.angle_gamma   90.00
#
_symmetry.space_group_name_H-M   'P 1'
#
loop_
_entity.id
_entity.type
_entity.pdbx_description
1 polymer ?
#
loop_
_entity_poly.entity_id
_entity_poly.type
_entity_poly.pdbx_seq_one_letter_code
_entity_poly.pdbx_strand_id
1 'polypeptide(L)'
;MPPSKGNTNSGSRAQRAPGKRKNVLTLLPPTAIGCISMMLMILNTLFWACFLFPMAAVKLLIPVRSWQDRCNSILSIVAACWIACNNANLRITKRITWNVRGIENLAEKGWYLVISNHQSWVDILVLQKIFHRKIPMLKFFLKKELIWVPVMGLAWWALEFPFMKRYSREFLKKNPH
;
A
#
# COMPACT_ATOMS: atom_id res chain seq x y z
N MET A 1 -53.85 -15.37 14.89
CA MET A 1 -52.39 -15.09 14.82
C MET A 1 -52.16 -13.63 15.19
N PRO A 2 -51.48 -13.33 16.30
CA PRO A 2 -51.13 -11.95 16.66
C PRO A 2 -49.87 -11.50 15.91
N PRO A 3 -49.71 -10.20 15.59
CA PRO A 3 -48.47 -9.70 15.01
C PRO A 3 -47.38 -9.54 16.10
N SER A 4 -46.21 -10.09 15.81
CA SER A 4 -44.98 -9.96 16.59
C SER A 4 -44.46 -8.52 16.56
N LYS A 5 -44.34 -7.89 17.73
CA LYS A 5 -43.62 -6.62 17.92
C LYS A 5 -42.12 -6.92 18.02
N GLY A 6 -41.41 -6.76 16.91
CA GLY A 6 -39.95 -6.76 16.87
C GLY A 6 -39.39 -5.40 17.30
N ASN A 7 -39.06 -5.27 18.58
CA ASN A 7 -38.23 -4.19 19.10
C ASN A 7 -36.75 -4.56 18.88
N THR A 8 -36.03 -3.85 18.03
CA THR A 8 -34.56 -3.86 18.04
C THR A 8 -34.04 -2.43 17.89
N ASN A 9 -33.72 -1.85 19.05
CA ASN A 9 -32.81 -0.72 19.22
C ASN A 9 -31.53 -0.90 18.39
N SER A 10 -31.46 -0.28 17.20
CA SER A 10 -30.18 -0.06 16.52
C SER A 10 -29.53 1.19 17.13
N GLY A 11 -28.70 0.96 18.14
CA GLY A 11 -27.89 2.01 18.76
C GLY A 11 -27.07 2.76 17.71
N SER A 12 -27.48 4.00 17.43
CA SER A 12 -26.67 5.00 16.74
C SER A 12 -25.39 5.24 17.54
N ARG A 13 -24.33 4.49 17.22
CA ARG A 13 -22.99 4.73 17.74
C ARG A 13 -22.47 5.99 17.08
N ALA A 14 -22.81 7.13 17.67
CA ALA A 14 -22.28 8.44 17.31
C ALA A 14 -20.75 8.33 17.24
N GLN A 15 -20.22 8.50 16.03
CA GLN A 15 -18.78 8.61 15.80
C GLN A 15 -18.30 9.84 16.56
N ARG A 16 -17.68 9.63 17.72
CA ARG A 16 -17.02 10.70 18.49
C ARG A 16 -16.02 11.40 17.56
N ALA A 17 -16.20 12.70 17.39
CA ALA A 17 -15.25 13.55 16.69
C ALA A 17 -13.84 13.36 17.31
N PRO A 18 -12.79 13.10 16.52
CA PRO A 18 -11.46 12.92 17.07
C PRO A 18 -11.02 14.24 17.73
N GLY A 19 -10.77 14.18 19.04
CA GLY A 19 -10.32 15.34 19.82
C GLY A 19 -9.09 16.00 19.18
N LYS A 20 -9.05 17.34 19.22
CA LYS A 20 -7.95 18.17 18.70
C LYS A 20 -6.63 17.79 19.38
N ARG A 21 -5.91 16.78 18.86
CA ARG A 21 -4.51 16.53 19.24
C ARG A 21 -3.71 17.76 18.80
N LYS A 22 -3.28 18.59 19.75
CA LYS A 22 -2.27 19.63 19.53
C LYS A 22 -0.92 18.89 19.43
N ASN A 23 -0.45 18.64 18.21
CA ASN A 23 0.88 18.06 17.98
C ASN A 23 1.84 19.22 17.76
N VAL A 24 3.09 19.12 18.22
CA VAL A 24 4.15 20.14 18.03
C VAL A 24 4.28 20.58 16.56
N LEU A 25 3.92 19.69 15.63
CA LEU A 25 3.86 19.94 14.19
C LEU A 25 2.87 21.03 13.75
N THR A 26 1.90 21.44 14.57
CA THR A 26 1.01 22.58 14.21
C THR A 26 1.71 23.94 14.24
N LEU A 27 2.93 24.01 14.77
CA LEU A 27 3.72 25.23 14.82
C LEU A 27 4.56 25.46 13.55
N LEU A 28 4.74 24.43 12.71
CA LEU A 28 5.57 24.51 11.51
C LEU A 28 4.75 24.86 10.25
N PRO A 29 5.33 25.57 9.27
CA PRO A 29 4.70 25.79 7.97
C PRO A 29 4.32 24.49 7.27
N PRO A 30 3.19 24.42 6.54
CA PRO A 30 2.74 23.21 5.85
C PRO A 30 3.77 22.60 4.87
N THR A 31 4.56 23.46 4.22
CA THR A 31 5.64 23.06 3.30
C THR A 31 6.77 22.34 4.04
N ALA A 32 7.22 22.88 5.18
CA ALA A 32 8.24 22.27 6.02
C ALA A 32 7.82 20.87 6.50
N ILE A 33 6.57 20.72 6.93
CA ILE A 33 6.00 19.42 7.32
C ILE A 33 5.97 18.47 6.11
N GLY A 34 5.67 18.97 4.91
CA GLY A 34 5.77 18.22 3.66
C GLY A 34 7.19 17.70 3.40
N CYS A 35 8.20 18.56 3.49
CA CYS A 35 9.60 18.19 3.31
C CYS A 35 10.06 17.15 4.34
N ILE A 36 9.71 17.33 5.61
CA ILE A 36 10.00 16.36 6.68
C ILE A 36 9.34 15.01 6.36
N SER A 37 8.06 15.02 5.98
CA SER A 37 7.33 13.81 5.62
C SER A 37 7.98 13.09 4.44
N MET A 38 8.41 13.81 3.42
CA MET A 38 9.08 13.23 2.25
C MET A 38 10.44 12.64 2.63
N MET A 39 11.23 13.38 3.42
CA MET A 39 12.52 12.91 3.94
C MET A 39 12.37 11.62 4.74
N LEU A 40 11.41 11.57 5.67
CA LEU A 40 11.12 10.37 6.45
C LEU A 40 10.70 9.19 5.57
N MET A 41 9.96 9.44 4.49
CA MET A 41 9.56 8.40 3.55
C MET A 41 10.74 7.86 2.73
N ILE A 42 11.67 8.74 2.31
CA ILE A 42 12.90 8.35 1.61
C ILE A 42 13.79 7.52 2.54
N LEU A 43 14.07 8.01 3.75
CA LEU A 43 14.89 7.30 4.74
C LEU A 43 14.29 5.95 5.10
N ASN A 44 12.98 5.88 5.33
CA ASN A 44 12.27 4.63 5.58
C ASN A 44 12.42 3.65 4.41
N THR A 45 12.32 4.14 3.17
CA THR A 45 12.48 3.32 1.96
C THR A 45 13.90 2.77 1.83
N LEU A 46 14.92 3.60 2.02
CA LEU A 46 16.32 3.17 1.98
C LEU A 46 16.63 2.16 3.09
N PHE A 47 16.13 2.42 4.31
CA PHE A 47 16.29 1.52 5.44
C PHE A 47 15.73 0.12 5.15
N TRP A 48 14.48 0.02 4.68
CA TRP A 48 13.88 -1.28 4.39
C TRP A 48 14.48 -1.95 3.15
N ALA A 49 15.01 -1.19 2.18
CA ALA A 49 15.74 -1.73 1.05
C ALA A 49 16.98 -2.52 1.48
N CYS A 50 17.66 -2.09 2.55
CA CYS A 50 18.80 -2.83 3.13
C CYS A 50 18.44 -4.23 3.64
N PHE A 51 17.17 -4.49 3.98
CA PHE A 51 16.70 -5.83 4.36
C PHE A 51 16.11 -6.57 3.16
N LEU A 52 15.40 -5.84 2.29
CA LEU A 52 14.72 -6.41 1.13
C LEU A 52 15.72 -6.99 0.12
N PHE A 53 16.80 -6.27 -0.22
CA PHE A 53 17.73 -6.73 -1.26
C PHE A 53 18.56 -7.95 -0.86
N PRO A 54 19.14 -8.04 0.35
CA PRO A 54 19.79 -9.28 0.77
C PRO A 54 18.82 -10.47 0.77
N MET A 55 17.59 -10.28 1.25
CA MET A 55 16.57 -11.33 1.23
C MET A 55 16.20 -11.76 -0.19
N ALA A 56 16.12 -10.81 -1.13
CA ALA A 56 15.89 -11.09 -2.54
C ALA A 56 17.07 -11.84 -3.18
N ALA A 57 18.31 -11.51 -2.82
CA ALA A 57 19.49 -12.25 -3.27
C ALA A 57 19.47 -13.69 -2.74
N VAL A 58 19.18 -13.88 -1.46
CA VAL A 58 19.03 -15.21 -0.81
C VAL A 58 17.93 -16.05 -1.48
N LYS A 59 16.82 -15.43 -1.89
CA LYS A 59 15.76 -16.08 -2.67
C LYS A 59 16.29 -16.65 -3.99
N LEU A 60 17.19 -15.94 -4.69
CA LEU A 60 17.72 -16.33 -5.99
C LEU A 60 18.71 -17.51 -5.93
N LEU A 61 19.33 -17.76 -4.78
CA LEU A 61 20.34 -18.82 -4.64
C LEU A 61 19.75 -20.24 -4.73
N ILE A 62 18.49 -20.43 -4.37
CA ILE A 62 17.87 -21.76 -4.26
C ILE A 62 16.56 -21.79 -5.08
N PRO A 63 16.53 -22.45 -6.26
CA PRO A 63 15.35 -22.48 -7.13
C PRO A 63 14.32 -23.55 -6.69
N VAL A 64 14.06 -23.68 -5.39
CA VAL A 64 13.08 -24.63 -4.83
C VAL A 64 11.80 -23.88 -4.47
N ARG A 65 10.63 -24.41 -4.86
CA ARG A 65 9.34 -23.74 -4.66
C ARG A 65 9.07 -23.39 -3.19
N SER A 66 9.24 -24.34 -2.28
CA SER A 66 9.03 -24.11 -0.84
C SER A 66 9.98 -23.05 -0.26
N TRP A 67 11.20 -22.94 -0.79
CA TRP A 67 12.14 -21.89 -0.43
C TRP A 67 11.66 -20.53 -0.94
N GLN A 68 11.33 -20.44 -2.23
CA GLN A 68 10.82 -19.21 -2.85
C GLN A 68 9.57 -18.70 -2.13
N ASP A 69 8.64 -19.59 -1.76
CA ASP A 69 7.41 -19.24 -1.02
C ASP A 69 7.73 -18.66 0.36
N ARG A 70 8.68 -19.25 1.10
CA ARG A 70 9.13 -18.72 2.39
C ARG A 70 9.80 -17.36 2.23
N CYS A 71 10.68 -17.20 1.24
CA CYS A 71 11.32 -15.92 0.96
C CYS A 71 10.29 -14.86 0.58
N ASN A 72 9.32 -15.21 -0.27
CA ASN A 72 8.22 -14.31 -0.66
C ASN A 72 7.38 -13.89 0.55
N SER A 73 7.13 -14.80 1.51
CA SER A 73 6.46 -14.45 2.76
C SER A 73 7.28 -13.44 3.57
N ILE A 74 8.60 -13.64 3.70
CA ILE A 74 9.48 -12.71 4.43
C ILE A 74 9.54 -11.35 3.74
N LEU A 75 9.72 -11.33 2.42
CA LEU A 75 9.72 -10.11 1.60
C LEU A 75 8.40 -9.34 1.75
N SER A 76 7.27 -10.06 1.79
CA SER A 76 5.95 -9.46 2.02
C SER A 76 5.82 -8.86 3.42
N ILE A 77 6.40 -9.50 4.45
CA ILE A 77 6.44 -8.95 5.82
C ILE A 77 7.29 -7.68 5.87
N VAL A 78 8.48 -7.70 5.25
CA VAL A 78 9.36 -6.52 5.14
C VAL A 78 8.62 -5.36 4.49
N ALA A 79 7.94 -5.61 3.36
CA ALA A 79 7.16 -4.60 2.68
C ALA A 79 5.95 -4.12 3.51
N ALA A 80 5.27 -5.01 4.24
CA ALA A 80 4.19 -4.63 5.16
C ALA A 80 4.70 -3.72 6.28
N CYS A 81 5.88 -4.00 6.85
CA CYS A 81 6.51 -3.14 7.84
C CYS A 81 6.89 -1.76 7.25
N TRP A 82 7.44 -1.71 6.03
CA TRP A 82 7.69 -0.47 5.31
C TRP A 82 6.40 0.36 5.13
N ILE A 83 5.29 -0.28 4.73
CA ILE A 83 3.96 0.36 4.64
C ILE A 83 3.51 0.86 6.02
N ALA A 84 3.68 0.08 7.08
CA ALA A 84 3.32 0.48 8.44
C ALA A 84 4.06 1.75 8.90
N CYS A 85 5.36 1.85 8.60
CA CYS A 85 6.16 3.04 8.88
C CYS A 85 5.71 4.26 8.05
N ASN A 86 5.42 4.08 6.76
CA ASN A 86 4.85 5.16 5.92
C ASN A 86 3.49 5.62 6.44
N ASN A 87 2.65 4.68 6.91
CA ASN A 87 1.35 4.98 7.50
C ASN A 87 1.48 5.76 8.82
N ALA A 88 2.49 5.45 9.62
CA ALA A 88 2.82 6.19 10.83
C ALA A 88 3.29 7.61 10.50
N ASN A 89 4.19 7.77 9.52
CA ASN A 89 4.63 9.06 9.00
C ASN A 89 3.42 9.90 8.55
N LEU A 90 2.54 9.35 7.71
CA LEU A 90 1.34 10.03 7.24
C LEU A 90 0.41 10.47 8.37
N ARG A 91 0.23 9.63 9.40
CA ARG A 91 -0.59 9.94 10.59
C ARG A 91 0.00 11.06 11.44
N ILE A 92 1.32 11.15 11.48
CA ILE A 92 2.04 12.16 12.27
C ILE A 92 2.05 13.51 11.53
N THR A 93 2.35 13.49 10.23
CA THR A 93 2.58 14.71 9.44
C THR A 93 1.32 15.30 8.81
N LYS A 94 0.28 14.49 8.56
CA LYS A 94 -0.95 14.95 7.88
C LYS A 94 -2.18 14.73 8.75
N ARG A 95 -3.11 15.68 8.67
CA ARG A 95 -4.46 15.55 9.25
C ARG A 95 -5.43 15.20 8.14
N ILE A 96 -5.60 13.91 7.89
CA ILE A 96 -6.51 13.40 6.86
C ILE A 96 -7.70 12.75 7.56
N THR A 97 -8.90 13.21 7.24
CA THR A 97 -10.15 12.55 7.63
C THR A 97 -10.49 11.52 6.57
N TRP A 98 -10.44 10.24 6.95
CA TRP A 98 -10.71 9.13 6.04
C TRP A 98 -12.19 8.74 6.12
N ASN A 99 -12.90 8.83 5.00
CA ASN A 99 -14.23 8.24 4.84
C ASN A 99 -14.10 6.99 3.97
N VAL A 100 -14.05 5.82 4.60
CA VAL A 100 -13.90 4.52 3.93
C VAL A 100 -15.05 3.62 4.38
N ARG A 101 -15.67 2.93 3.42
CA ARG A 101 -16.83 2.05 3.65
C ARG A 101 -16.60 0.71 2.96
N GLY A 102 -17.19 -0.37 3.49
CA GLY A 102 -17.20 -1.68 2.82
C GLY A 102 -15.89 -2.46 2.93
N ILE A 103 -15.14 -2.26 4.02
CA ILE A 103 -13.85 -2.92 4.26
C ILE A 103 -13.88 -3.90 5.45
N GLU A 104 -15.07 -4.18 5.97
CA GLU A 104 -15.29 -4.91 7.22
C GLU A 104 -15.10 -6.42 7.03
N ASN A 105 -15.46 -6.95 5.86
CA ASN A 105 -15.42 -8.37 5.54
C ASN A 105 -14.19 -8.78 4.71
N LEU A 106 -13.16 -7.93 4.66
CA LEU A 106 -11.90 -8.25 3.98
C LEU A 106 -11.02 -9.15 4.85
N ALA A 107 -10.41 -10.14 4.23
CA ALA A 107 -9.50 -11.09 4.85
C ALA A 107 -8.11 -11.04 4.23
N GLU A 108 -7.07 -11.02 5.07
CA GLU A 108 -5.66 -10.95 4.67
C GLU A 108 -5.21 -12.16 3.83
N LYS A 109 -5.88 -13.31 3.96
CA LYS A 109 -5.59 -14.54 3.20
C LYS A 109 -6.52 -14.76 1.99
N GLY A 110 -7.21 -13.73 1.51
CA GLY A 110 -8.09 -13.82 0.34
C GLY A 110 -7.40 -13.53 -0.99
N TRP A 111 -8.16 -13.54 -2.09
CA TRP A 111 -7.72 -13.12 -3.42
C TRP A 111 -8.60 -11.97 -3.88
N TYR A 112 -8.00 -10.83 -4.23
CA TYR A 112 -8.74 -9.60 -4.56
C TYR A 112 -8.15 -8.95 -5.81
N LEU A 113 -9.04 -8.45 -6.66
CA LEU A 113 -8.72 -7.50 -7.72
C LEU A 113 -9.21 -6.12 -7.26
N VAL A 114 -8.28 -5.23 -6.94
CA VAL A 114 -8.61 -3.85 -6.53
C VAL A 114 -8.61 -2.96 -7.76
N ILE A 115 -9.76 -2.35 -8.07
CA ILE A 115 -9.93 -1.41 -9.16
C ILE A 115 -10.25 -0.04 -8.56
N SER A 116 -9.50 0.98 -8.96
CA SER A 116 -9.73 2.36 -8.54
C SER A 116 -9.57 3.31 -9.71
N ASN A 117 -10.21 4.47 -9.63
CA ASN A 117 -9.83 5.61 -10.46
C ASN A 117 -8.40 6.03 -10.08
N HIS A 118 -7.63 6.52 -11.06
CA HIS A 118 -6.31 7.08 -10.83
C HIS A 118 -6.39 8.60 -10.89
N GLN A 119 -6.00 9.28 -9.81
CA GLN A 119 -6.02 10.73 -9.69
C GLN A 119 -4.61 11.28 -9.52
N SER A 120 -3.76 10.57 -8.79
CA SER A 120 -2.39 11.02 -8.54
C SER A 120 -1.48 9.88 -8.13
N TRP A 121 -0.18 10.13 -8.11
CA TRP A 121 0.80 9.18 -7.57
C TRP A 121 0.56 8.84 -6.08
N VAL A 122 -0.12 9.73 -5.34
CA VAL A 122 -0.45 9.53 -3.91
C VAL A 122 -1.44 8.38 -3.71
N ASP A 123 -2.16 7.98 -4.76
CA ASP A 123 -3.13 6.87 -4.71
C ASP A 123 -2.48 5.58 -4.21
N ILE A 124 -1.21 5.32 -4.56
CA ILE A 124 -0.45 4.16 -4.07
C ILE A 124 -0.37 4.18 -2.54
N LEU A 125 -0.01 5.32 -1.95
CA LEU A 125 0.11 5.48 -0.50
C LEU A 125 -1.26 5.38 0.18
N VAL A 126 -2.31 5.92 -0.44
CA VAL A 126 -3.69 5.83 0.04
C VAL A 126 -4.17 4.38 0.07
N LEU A 127 -4.02 3.66 -1.05
CA LEU A 127 -4.44 2.27 -1.16
C LEU A 127 -3.66 1.38 -0.20
N GLN A 128 -2.33 1.54 -0.13
CA GLN A 128 -1.52 0.85 0.88
C GLN A 128 -1.99 1.18 2.31
N LYS A 129 -2.31 2.44 2.63
CA LYS A 129 -2.81 2.84 3.95
C LYS A 129 -4.16 2.23 4.31
N ILE A 130 -5.10 2.19 3.37
CA ILE A 130 -6.46 1.70 3.57
C ILE A 130 -6.45 0.19 3.72
N PHE A 131 -5.71 -0.51 2.86
CA PHE A 131 -5.75 -1.97 2.75
C PHE A 131 -4.66 -2.71 3.53
N HIS A 132 -3.70 -1.99 4.15
CA HIS A 132 -2.66 -2.59 4.98
C HIS A 132 -3.25 -3.55 6.03
N ARG A 133 -2.84 -4.82 5.96
CA ARG A 133 -3.31 -5.94 6.82
C ARG A 133 -4.81 -6.20 6.78
N LYS A 134 -5.50 -5.78 5.71
CA LYS A 134 -6.91 -6.12 5.45
C LYS A 134 -7.07 -7.08 4.28
N ILE A 135 -6.20 -6.97 3.29
CA ILE A 135 -6.06 -7.88 2.16
C ILE A 135 -4.58 -8.23 2.00
N PRO A 136 -4.21 -9.24 1.19
CA PRO A 136 -2.82 -9.51 0.88
C PRO A 136 -2.12 -8.26 0.35
N MET A 137 -0.79 -8.25 0.44
CA MET A 137 0.04 -7.15 -0.06
C MET A 137 -0.37 -6.75 -1.49
N LEU A 138 -0.77 -5.48 -1.67
CA LEU A 138 -1.15 -4.96 -2.98
C LEU A 138 0.05 -5.02 -3.92
N LYS A 139 -0.10 -5.76 -5.01
CA LYS A 139 0.78 -5.71 -6.17
C LYS A 139 0.11 -4.83 -7.23
N PHE A 140 0.81 -3.79 -7.67
CA PHE A 140 0.33 -2.89 -8.73
C PHE A 140 0.82 -3.35 -10.09
N PHE A 141 0.01 -3.12 -11.12
CA PHE A 141 0.49 -3.17 -12.51
C PHE A 141 1.31 -1.92 -12.80
N LEU A 142 2.63 -2.09 -12.86
CA LEU A 142 3.58 -0.99 -13.04
C LEU A 142 3.92 -0.79 -14.52
N LYS A 143 4.13 0.45 -14.94
CA LYS A 143 4.70 0.74 -16.27
C LYS A 143 6.14 0.20 -16.33
N LYS A 144 6.57 -0.38 -17.47
CA LYS A 144 7.94 -0.91 -17.63
C LYS A 144 9.04 0.06 -17.21
N GLU A 145 8.86 1.36 -17.47
CA GLU A 145 9.82 2.42 -17.17
C GLU A 145 10.08 2.60 -15.68
N LEU A 146 9.14 2.18 -14.80
CA LEU A 146 9.33 2.24 -13.36
C LEU A 146 10.44 1.31 -12.86
N ILE A 147 10.89 0.35 -13.67
CA ILE A 147 12.04 -0.49 -13.31
C ILE A 147 13.33 0.33 -13.14
N TRP A 148 13.41 1.50 -13.77
CA TRP A 148 14.58 2.38 -13.73
C TRP A 148 14.54 3.39 -12.58
N VAL A 149 13.46 3.43 -11.79
CA VAL A 149 13.43 4.28 -10.60
C VAL A 149 14.43 3.75 -9.58
N PRO A 150 15.39 4.58 -9.12
CA PRO A 150 16.41 4.13 -8.18
C PRO A 150 15.81 3.47 -6.94
N VAL A 151 16.36 2.33 -6.54
CA VAL A 151 15.91 1.48 -5.43
C VAL A 151 14.51 0.86 -5.64
N MET A 152 13.49 1.68 -5.88
CA MET A 152 12.09 1.22 -5.99
C MET A 152 11.86 0.27 -7.16
N GLY A 153 12.46 0.52 -8.32
CA GLY A 153 12.33 -0.34 -9.50
C GLY A 153 12.76 -1.78 -9.22
N LEU A 154 13.94 -1.94 -8.60
CA LEU A 154 14.47 -3.23 -8.17
C LEU A 154 13.65 -3.84 -7.03
N ALA A 155 13.16 -3.03 -6.08
CA ALA A 155 12.35 -3.52 -4.97
C ALA A 155 11.02 -4.11 -5.47
N TRP A 156 10.33 -3.44 -6.39
CA TRP A 156 9.11 -3.95 -7.01
C TRP A 156 9.36 -5.22 -7.82
N TRP A 157 10.48 -5.28 -8.56
CA TRP A 157 10.88 -6.50 -9.27
C TRP A 157 11.13 -7.67 -8.30
N ALA A 158 11.86 -7.44 -7.21
CA ALA A 158 12.13 -8.46 -6.19
C ALA A 158 10.86 -8.96 -5.49
N LEU A 159 9.87 -8.08 -5.33
CA LEU A 159 8.53 -8.39 -4.81
C LEU A 159 7.58 -9.00 -5.87
N GLU A 160 8.09 -9.28 -7.06
CA GLU A 160 7.34 -9.87 -8.19
C GLU A 160 6.14 -9.04 -8.62
N PHE A 161 6.31 -7.72 -8.73
CA PHE A 161 5.28 -6.84 -9.29
C PHE A 161 5.22 -7.00 -10.82
N PRO A 162 4.02 -7.05 -11.41
CA PRO A 162 3.87 -7.14 -12.85
C PRO A 162 4.21 -5.82 -13.54
N PHE A 163 5.20 -5.83 -14.44
CA PHE A 163 5.57 -4.70 -15.29
C PHE A 163 4.92 -4.81 -16.68
N MET A 164 4.09 -3.82 -17.01
CA MET A 164 3.31 -3.76 -18.24
C MET A 164 4.00 -2.91 -19.30
N LYS A 165 3.98 -3.39 -20.54
CA LYS A 165 4.32 -2.62 -21.74
C LYS A 165 3.05 -2.06 -22.34
N ARG A 166 3.05 -0.77 -22.67
CA ARG A 166 1.95 -0.15 -23.44
C ARG A 166 2.39 -0.01 -24.88
N TYR A 167 1.82 -0.83 -25.76
CA TYR A 167 2.06 -0.75 -27.19
C TYR A 167 1.14 0.30 -27.83
N SER A 168 1.64 1.05 -28.82
CA SER A 168 0.81 2.00 -29.56
C SER A 168 -0.18 1.25 -30.45
N ARG A 169 -1.33 1.87 -30.74
CA ARG A 169 -2.35 1.27 -31.64
C ARG A 169 -1.78 0.96 -33.02
N GLU A 170 -0.90 1.81 -33.53
CA GLU A 170 -0.23 1.61 -34.82
C GLU A 170 0.74 0.42 -34.80
N PHE A 171 1.49 0.25 -33.70
CA PHE A 171 2.36 -0.91 -33.51
C PHE A 171 1.57 -2.22 -33.46
N LEU A 172 0.42 -2.21 -32.74
CA LEU A 172 -0.48 -3.37 -32.65
C LEU A 172 -1.16 -3.70 -33.98
N LYS A 173 -1.51 -2.69 -34.79
CA LYS A 173 -2.06 -2.90 -36.14
C LYS A 173 -1.04 -3.50 -37.11
N LYS A 174 0.24 -3.12 -36.98
CA LYS A 174 1.32 -3.64 -37.84
C LYS A 174 1.81 -5.02 -37.42
N ASN A 175 1.56 -5.44 -36.17
CA ASN A 175 1.93 -6.75 -35.64
C ASN A 175 0.72 -7.37 -34.91
N PRO A 176 -0.28 -7.88 -35.65
CA PRO A 176 -1.34 -8.68 -35.04
C PRO A 176 -0.70 -10.00 -34.56
N HIS A 177 -0.68 -10.21 -33.26
CA HIS A 177 -0.27 -11.47 -32.64
C HIS A 177 -1.49 -12.36 -32.43
#